data_AF-A0A3D5ZB60-F1
#
_entry.id   AF-A0A3D5ZB60-F1
#
_cell.length_a   1.000
_cell.length_b   1.000
_cell.length_c   1.000
_cell.angle_alpha   90.00
_cell.angle_beta   90.00
_cell.angle_gamma   90.00
#
_symmetry.space_group_name_H-M   'P 1'
#
loop_
_entity.id
_entity.type
_entity.pdbx_description
1 polymer ?
#
loop_
_entity_poly.entity_id
_entity_poly.type
_entity_poly.pdbx_seq_one_letter_code
_entity_poly.pdbx_strand_id
1 'polypeptide(L)'
;MKSAGILYAPDYVINSGGIINCYWELQGYNKDAAISQTEKIFDTTTEIFNKSEKENIPTYLAANKMAEQRIIAIGKIKTSF
;
A
#
# COMPACT_ATOMS: atom_id res chain seq x y z
N MET A 1 -1.89 -19.92 -3.06
CA MET A 1 -3.02 -18.97 -2.92
C MET A 1 -3.65 -18.65 -4.26
N LYS A 2 -2.99 -17.90 -5.16
CA LYS A 2 -3.55 -17.59 -6.50
C LYS A 2 -3.89 -18.82 -7.34
N SER A 3 -2.99 -19.79 -7.44
CA SER A 3 -3.22 -21.08 -8.14
C SER A 3 -4.33 -21.94 -7.52
N ALA A 4 -4.69 -21.65 -6.26
CA ALA A 4 -5.76 -22.33 -5.54
C ALA A 4 -7.09 -21.54 -5.59
N GLY A 5 -7.18 -20.47 -6.38
CA GLY A 5 -8.37 -19.62 -6.47
C GLY A 5 -8.64 -18.77 -5.23
N ILE A 6 -7.67 -18.61 -4.33
CA ILE A 6 -7.80 -17.82 -3.10
C ILE A 6 -7.33 -16.40 -3.37
N LEU A 7 -8.23 -15.43 -3.19
CA LEU A 7 -7.91 -14.01 -3.16
C LEU A 7 -7.27 -13.67 -1.82
N TYR A 8 -6.02 -13.21 -1.85
CA TYR A 8 -5.23 -12.91 -0.68
C TYR A 8 -4.83 -11.43 -0.66
N ALA A 9 -5.28 -10.70 0.37
CA ALA A 9 -4.79 -9.36 0.67
C ALA A 9 -3.44 -9.47 1.42
N PRO A 10 -2.36 -8.82 0.94
CA PRO A 10 -1.08 -8.86 1.63
C PRO A 10 -1.18 -8.33 3.07
N ASP A 11 -0.59 -9.07 4.00
CA ASP A 11 -0.64 -8.81 5.45
C ASP A 11 -0.09 -7.43 5.84
N TYR A 12 1.06 -7.05 5.29
CA TYR A 12 1.69 -5.75 5.55
C TYR A 12 0.91 -4.56 4.94
N VAL A 13 -0.01 -4.81 4.01
CA VAL A 13 -0.90 -3.78 3.45
C VAL A 13 -2.13 -3.64 4.34
N ILE A 14 -2.83 -4.75 4.62
CA ILE A 14 -4.09 -4.72 5.37
C ILE A 14 -3.89 -4.26 6.82
N ASN A 15 -2.73 -4.58 7.42
CA ASN A 15 -2.40 -4.20 8.80
C ASN A 15 -1.67 -2.84 8.89
N SER A 16 -1.55 -2.08 7.80
CA SER A 16 -0.77 -0.82 7.78
C SER A 16 -1.38 0.33 8.59
N GLY A 17 -2.63 0.20 9.04
CA GLY A 17 -3.32 1.21 9.85
C GLY A 17 -2.59 1.60 11.14
N GLY A 18 -1.92 0.64 11.80
CA GLY A 18 -1.12 0.93 13.00
C GLY A 18 0.05 1.87 12.72
N ILE A 19 0.75 1.66 11.60
CA ILE A 19 1.86 2.53 11.18
C ILE A 19 1.34 3.91 10.76
N ILE A 20 0.19 3.97 10.09
CA ILE A 20 -0.47 5.24 9.74
C ILE A 20 -0.82 6.03 11.02
N ASN A 21 -1.37 5.37 12.03
CA ASN A 21 -1.69 6.03 13.31
C ASN A 21 -0.43 6.57 14.00
N CYS A 22 0.63 5.76 14.11
CA CYS A 22 1.91 6.21 14.68
C CYS A 22 2.53 7.38 13.91
N TYR A 23 2.38 7.43 12.58
CA TYR A 23 2.82 8.58 11.79
C TYR A 23 2.12 9.88 12.25
N TRP A 24 0.79 9.84 12.47
CA TRP A 24 0.06 11.00 12.93
C TRP A 24 0.36 11.39 14.38
N GLU A 25 0.73 10.44 15.25
CA GLU A 25 1.26 10.74 16.58
C GLU A 25 2.53 11.60 16.51
N LEU A 26 3.42 11.33 15.55
CA LEU A 26 4.65 12.10 15.34
C LEU A 26 4.43 13.51 14.75
N GLN A 27 3.32 13.74 14.03
CA GLN A 27 3.01 15.03 13.41
C GLN A 27 2.25 16.00 14.35
N GLY A 28 1.93 15.57 15.58
CA GLY A 28 0.91 16.21 16.41
C GLY A 28 -0.44 15.56 16.13
N TYR A 29 -0.87 14.69 17.04
CA TYR A 29 -1.94 13.72 16.79
C TYR A 29 -3.20 14.33 16.18
N ASN A 30 -3.54 13.86 14.98
CA ASN A 30 -4.76 14.20 14.27
C ASN A 30 -5.54 12.93 13.93
N LYS A 31 -6.59 12.65 14.71
CA LYS A 31 -7.41 11.45 14.57
C LYS A 31 -8.12 11.38 13.22
N ASP A 32 -8.70 12.48 12.76
CA ASP A 32 -9.48 12.50 11.51
C ASP A 32 -8.56 12.24 10.31
N ALA A 33 -7.36 12.82 10.33
CA ALA A 33 -6.36 12.56 9.30
C ALA A 33 -5.84 11.12 9.33
N ALA A 34 -5.65 10.54 10.53
CA ALA A 34 -5.26 9.14 10.69
C ALA A 34 -6.32 8.17 10.15
N ILE A 35 -7.60 8.41 10.47
CA ILE A 35 -8.71 7.62 9.93
C ILE A 35 -8.80 7.78 8.41
N SER A 36 -8.82 9.01 7.91
CA SER A 36 -8.94 9.29 6.47
C SER A 36 -7.78 8.69 5.66
N GLN A 37 -6.56 8.66 6.21
CA GLN A 37 -5.44 8.00 5.54
C GLN A 37 -5.54 6.47 5.64
N THR A 38 -6.05 5.93 6.74
CA THR A 38 -6.27 4.48 6.91
C THR A 38 -7.32 3.96 5.94
N GLU A 39 -8.36 4.73 5.63
CA GLU A 39 -9.39 4.34 4.64
C GLU A 39 -8.79 4.05 3.25
N LYS A 40 -7.67 4.70 2.89
CA LYS A 40 -6.96 4.47 1.61
C LYS A 40 -6.33 3.08 1.49
N ILE A 41 -6.31 2.27 2.56
CA ILE A 41 -5.93 0.85 2.49
C ILE A 41 -6.88 0.09 1.55
N PHE A 42 -8.16 0.47 1.49
CA PHE A 42 -9.13 -0.12 0.56
C PHE A 42 -8.71 0.08 -0.90
N ASP A 43 -8.42 1.34 -1.28
CA ASP A 43 -8.01 1.69 -2.64
C ASP A 43 -6.69 1.01 -3.00
N THR A 44 -5.71 1.06 -2.09
CA THR A 44 -4.40 0.42 -2.28
C THR A 44 -4.53 -1.08 -2.50
N THR A 45 -5.39 -1.75 -1.72
CA THR A 45 -5.61 -3.20 -1.85
C THR A 45 -6.30 -3.53 -3.18
N THR A 46 -7.28 -2.71 -3.59
CA THR A 46 -7.96 -2.83 -4.88
C THR A 46 -6.98 -2.70 -6.05
N GLU A 47 -6.08 -1.71 -6.00
CA GLU A 47 -5.02 -1.53 -7.00
C GLU A 47 -4.07 -2.73 -7.07
N ILE A 48 -3.71 -3.32 -5.92
CA ILE A 48 -2.88 -4.54 -5.86
C ILE A 48 -3.58 -5.70 -6.56
N PHE A 49 -4.89 -5.89 -6.35
CA PHE A 49 -5.66 -6.93 -7.01
C PHE A 49 -5.69 -6.73 -8.52
N ASN A 50 -6.02 -5.51 -8.97
CA ASN A 50 -6.03 -5.15 -10.38
C ASN A 50 -4.66 -5.39 -11.05
N LYS A 51 -3.56 -5.02 -10.38
CA LYS A 51 -2.20 -5.23 -10.89
C LYS A 51 -1.83 -6.71 -10.92
N SER A 52 -2.19 -7.47 -9.88
CA SER A 52 -2.00 -8.92 -9.79
C SER A 52 -2.70 -9.65 -10.94
N GLU A 53 -3.93 -9.25 -11.27
CA GLU A 53 -4.67 -9.78 -12.42
C GLU A 53 -4.01 -9.39 -13.74
N LYS A 54 -3.78 -8.08 -13.95
CA LYS A 54 -3.20 -7.55 -15.19
C LYS A 54 -1.84 -8.13 -15.55
N GLU A 55 -0.95 -8.29 -14.57
CA GLU A 55 0.41 -8.82 -14.78
C GLU A 55 0.50 -10.34 -14.59
N ASN A 56 -0.61 -10.99 -14.26
CA ASN A 56 -0.67 -12.41 -13.90
C ASN A 56 0.38 -12.83 -12.83
N ILE A 57 0.53 -12.03 -11.78
CA ILE A 57 1.44 -12.31 -10.66
C ILE A 57 0.66 -12.51 -9.35
N PRO A 58 1.27 -13.09 -8.29
CA PRO A 58 0.65 -13.11 -6.96
C PRO A 58 0.51 -11.69 -6.37
N THR A 59 -0.49 -11.50 -5.49
CA THR A 59 -0.79 -10.19 -4.86
C THR A 59 0.36 -9.63 -4.03
N TYR A 60 1.12 -10.47 -3.30
CA TYR A 60 2.30 -10.01 -2.55
C TYR A 60 3.38 -9.41 -3.47
N LEU A 61 3.55 -9.98 -4.68
CA LEU A 61 4.53 -9.49 -5.64
C LEU A 61 4.04 -8.21 -6.32
N ALA A 62 2.74 -8.12 -6.61
CA ALA A 62 2.12 -6.89 -7.11
C ALA A 62 2.29 -5.72 -6.12
N ALA A 63 2.06 -5.97 -4.82
CA ALA A 63 2.25 -5.00 -3.76
C ALA A 63 3.72 -4.56 -3.61
N ASN A 64 4.68 -5.49 -3.64
CA ASN A 64 6.11 -5.15 -3.65
C ASN A 64 6.48 -4.24 -4.82
N LYS A 65 6.06 -4.60 -6.04
CA LYS A 65 6.31 -3.80 -7.24
C LYS A 65 5.70 -2.40 -7.14
N MET A 66 4.49 -2.27 -6.59
CA MET A 66 3.86 -0.96 -6.36
C MET A 66 4.66 -0.10 -5.38
N ALA A 67 5.13 -0.70 -4.28
CA ALA A 67 5.95 0.00 -3.30
C ALA A 67 7.29 0.47 -3.91
N GLU A 68 7.99 -0.40 -4.64
CA GLU A 68 9.24 -0.09 -5.34
C GLU A 68 9.05 1.04 -6.37
N GLN A 69 7.98 0.96 -7.19
CA GLN A 69 7.65 1.99 -8.17
C GLN A 69 7.44 3.35 -7.51
N ARG A 70 6.72 3.38 -6.38
CA ARG A 70 6.49 4.60 -5.61
C ARG A 70 7.78 5.18 -5.04
N ILE A 71 8.66 4.35 -4.48
CA ILE A 71 9.96 4.77 -3.95
C ILE A 71 10.82 5.39 -5.06
N ILE A 72 10.91 4.72 -6.21
CA ILE A 72 11.67 5.20 -7.37
C ILE A 72 11.11 6.53 -7.87
N ALA A 73 9.79 6.65 -8.00
CA ALA A 73 9.14 7.87 -8.49
C ALA A 73 9.43 9.07 -7.59
N ILE A 74 9.30 8.91 -6.26
CA ILE A 74 9.60 9.98 -5.30
C ILE A 74 11.12 10.27 -5.23
N GLY A 75 11.96 9.24 -5.32
CA GLY A 75 13.42 9.39 -5.34
C GLY A 75 13.89 10.27 -6.49
N LYS A 76 13.35 10.06 -7.70
CA LYS A 76 13.66 10.87 -8.89
C LYS A 76 13.32 12.34 -8.70
N ILE A 77 12.18 12.64 -8.08
CA ILE A 77 11.77 14.03 -7.81
C ILE A 77 12.76 14.71 -6.87
N LYS A 78 13.22 14.02 -5.82
CA LYS A 78 14.14 14.60 -4.82
C LYS A 78 15.56 14.84 -5.35
N THR A 79 15.99 14.10 -6.37
CA THR A 79 17.33 14.25 -6.97
C THR A 79 17.42 15.32 -8.07
N SER A 80 16.28 15.82 -8.55
CA SER A 80 16.22 16.85 -9.60
C SER A 80 16.28 18.28 -9.06
N PHE A 81 16.59 18.44 -7.77
CA PHE A 81 16.82 19.72 -7.09
C PHE A 81 18.22 19.77 -6.50
#